data_AF-A0A0A0ETR3-F1
#
_entry.id   AF-A0A0A0ETR3-F1
#
_cell.length_a   1.000
_cell.length_b   1.000
_cell.length_c   1.000
_cell.angle_alpha   90.00
_cell.angle_beta   90.00
_cell.angle_gamma   90.00
#
_symmetry.space_group_name_H-M   'P 1'
#
loop_
_entity.id
_entity.type
_entity.pdbx_description
1 polymer ?
#
loop_
_entity_poly.entity_id
_entity_poly.type
_entity_poly.pdbx_seq_one_letter_code
_entity_poly.pdbx_strand_id
1 'polypeptide(L)'
;MILLHYQFGVVIAALMVLRLSWRLLFGVPDASTDQPSWQRRFAAMVHWLMYGLLFALPISGYVIWVWMDVSMDVFGVLSLPRLLTPPEDDESGRALAWYVHYWAGWTLVLLALLHVSAAMWHQWIRRDGLIRDRMV
;
A
#
# COMPACT_ATOMS: atom_id res chain seq x y z
N MET A 1 -9.85 -13.32 13.28
CA MET A 1 -8.81 -13.01 12.27
C MET A 1 -9.16 -11.75 11.47
N ILE A 2 -10.39 -11.62 10.95
CA ILE A 2 -10.81 -10.49 10.08
C ILE A 2 -10.75 -9.10 10.76
N LEU A 3 -11.06 -9.02 12.07
CA LEU A 3 -10.98 -7.77 12.84
C LEU A 3 -9.55 -7.21 12.92
N LEU A 4 -8.58 -8.04 13.30
CA LEU A 4 -7.18 -7.60 13.35
C LEU A 4 -6.68 -7.17 11.97
N HIS A 5 -7.05 -7.90 10.91
CA HIS A 5 -6.71 -7.53 9.55
C HIS A 5 -7.23 -6.13 9.18
N TYR A 6 -8.48 -5.82 9.50
CA TYR A 6 -9.05 -4.48 9.32
C TYR A 6 -8.32 -3.41 10.13
N GLN A 7 -8.10 -3.66 11.43
CA GLN A 7 -7.46 -2.71 12.33
C GLN A 7 -6.03 -2.37 11.88
N PHE A 8 -5.24 -3.38 11.49
CA PHE A 8 -3.92 -3.15 10.89
C PHE A 8 -4.00 -2.48 9.53
N GLY A 9 -5.01 -2.80 8.71
CA GLY A 9 -5.26 -2.13 7.44
C GLY A 9 -5.47 -0.62 7.60
N VAL A 10 -6.23 -0.21 8.62
CA VAL A 10 -6.44 1.21 8.96
C VAL A 10 -5.13 1.88 9.37
N VAL A 11 -4.33 1.23 10.23
CA VAL A 11 -3.02 1.77 10.65
C VAL A 11 -2.09 1.93 9.45
N ILE A 12 -2.01 0.92 8.57
CA ILE A 12 -1.21 0.99 7.34
C ILE A 12 -1.70 2.13 6.44
N ALA A 13 -3.01 2.31 6.27
CA ALA A 13 -3.56 3.40 5.48
C ALA A 13 -3.13 4.77 6.03
N ALA A 14 -3.20 4.98 7.35
CA ALA A 14 -2.77 6.21 7.99
C ALA A 14 -1.27 6.48 7.80
N LEU A 15 -0.43 5.45 7.99
CA LEU A 15 1.01 5.54 7.75
C LEU A 15 1.32 5.83 6.27
N MET A 16 0.53 5.28 5.35
CA MET A 16 0.70 5.51 3.92
C MET A 16 0.33 6.93 3.51
N VAL A 17 -0.71 7.52 4.08
CA VAL A 17 -1.02 8.95 3.90
C VAL A 17 0.16 9.79 4.38
N LEU A 18 0.62 9.57 5.62
CA LEU A 18 1.76 10.29 6.18
C LEU A 18 3.01 10.16 5.29
N ARG A 19 3.32 8.95 4.86
CA ARG A 19 4.47 8.65 4.00
C ARG A 19 4.36 9.35 2.64
N LEU A 20 3.20 9.33 2.02
CA LEU A 20 2.97 9.98 0.72
C LEU A 20 3.09 11.51 0.88
N SER A 21 2.46 12.09 1.90
CA SER A 21 2.58 13.52 2.21
C SER A 21 4.03 13.92 2.43
N TRP A 22 4.78 13.14 3.21
CA TRP A 22 6.21 13.40 3.43
C TRP A 22 7.01 13.38 2.13
N ARG A 23 6.79 12.36 1.29
CA ARG A 23 7.46 12.26 -0.01
C ARG A 23 7.13 13.43 -0.94
N LEU A 24 5.91 13.93 -0.92
CA LEU A 24 5.49 15.05 -1.76
C LEU A 24 6.05 16.39 -1.25
N LEU A 25 6.17 16.56 0.07
CA LEU A 25 6.66 17.80 0.68
C LEU A 25 8.19 17.90 0.70
N PHE A 26 8.88 16.79 0.98
CA PHE A 26 10.33 16.77 1.19
C PHE A 26 11.11 16.06 0.07
N GLY A 27 10.42 15.47 -0.89
CA GLY A 27 11.04 14.75 -2.00
C GLY A 27 11.59 13.38 -1.60
N VAL A 28 12.47 12.84 -2.45
CA VAL A 28 13.22 11.60 -2.21
C VAL A 28 14.69 11.91 -2.45
N PRO A 29 15.62 11.43 -1.60
CA PRO A 29 17.05 11.56 -1.84
C PRO A 29 17.42 11.08 -3.24
N ASP A 30 18.32 11.81 -3.90
CA ASP A 30 18.77 11.46 -5.25
C ASP A 30 19.42 10.07 -5.23
N ALA A 31 18.92 9.20 -6.10
CA ALA A 31 19.59 7.92 -6.33
C ALA A 31 20.95 8.20 -6.99
N SER A 32 22.00 7.51 -6.53
CA SER A 32 23.36 7.65 -7.05
C SER A 32 23.39 7.68 -8.59
N THR A 33 24.19 8.59 -9.14
CA THR A 33 24.25 8.95 -10.56
C THR A 33 24.67 7.81 -11.49
N ASP A 34 25.10 6.67 -10.94
CA ASP A 34 25.63 5.51 -11.66
C ASP A 34 24.56 4.49 -12.11
N GLN A 35 23.27 4.81 -11.99
CA GLN A 35 22.21 3.96 -12.50
C GLN A 35 21.74 4.39 -13.91
N PRO A 36 21.66 3.45 -14.88
CA PRO A 36 21.03 3.69 -16.16
C PRO A 36 19.63 4.30 -16.01
N SER A 37 19.30 5.25 -16.88
CA SER A 37 18.03 5.99 -16.82
C SER A 37 16.79 5.10 -16.88
N TRP A 38 16.88 3.95 -17.57
CA TRP A 38 15.80 2.96 -17.63
C TRP A 38 15.56 2.26 -16.28
N GLN A 39 16.62 1.97 -15.50
CA GLN A 39 16.49 1.38 -14.15
C GLN A 39 15.80 2.36 -13.21
N ARG A 40 16.20 3.64 -13.25
CA ARG A 40 15.56 4.70 -12.46
C ARG A 40 14.08 4.85 -12.79
N ARG A 41 13.70 4.85 -14.08
CA ARG A 41 12.30 4.93 -14.52
C ARG A 41 11.49 3.72 -14.07
N PHE A 42 12.03 2.51 -14.22
CA PHE A 42 11.35 1.29 -13.80
C PHE A 42 11.17 1.25 -12.28
N ALA A 43 12.20 1.61 -11.52
CA ALA A 43 12.11 1.73 -10.06
C ALA A 43 11.04 2.74 -9.65
N ALA A 44 10.98 3.92 -10.29
CA ALA A 44 9.95 4.91 -10.02
C ALA A 44 8.53 4.37 -10.32
N MET A 45 8.36 3.68 -11.45
CA MET A 45 7.09 3.06 -11.84
C MET A 45 6.64 2.02 -10.82
N VAL A 46 7.52 1.10 -10.41
CA VAL A 46 7.21 0.08 -9.39
C VAL A 46 6.80 0.74 -8.07
N HIS A 47 7.52 1.77 -7.62
CA HIS A 47 7.14 2.48 -6.39
C HIS A 47 5.75 3.10 -6.51
N TRP A 48 5.46 3.83 -7.59
CA TRP A 48 4.15 4.46 -7.77
C TRP A 48 3.01 3.43 -7.90
N LEU A 49 3.27 2.31 -8.57
CA LEU A 49 2.32 1.19 -8.62
C LEU A 49 2.07 0.60 -7.23
N MET A 50 3.11 0.37 -6.44
CA MET A 50 2.97 -0.09 -5.05
C MET A 50 2.20 0.92 -4.19
N TYR A 51 2.43 2.22 -4.34
CA TYR A 51 1.63 3.25 -3.68
C TYR A 51 0.15 3.11 -4.05
N GLY A 52 -0.17 3.02 -5.35
CA GLY A 52 -1.55 2.83 -5.82
C GLY A 52 -2.22 1.60 -5.19
N LEU A 53 -1.53 0.46 -5.16
CA LEU A 53 -2.04 -0.77 -4.54
C LEU A 53 -2.22 -0.64 -3.02
N LEU A 54 -1.27 -0.01 -2.34
CA LEU A 54 -1.33 0.22 -0.90
C LEU A 54 -2.47 1.16 -0.47
N PHE A 55 -2.98 2.01 -1.38
CA PHE A 55 -4.21 2.77 -1.15
C PHE A 55 -5.47 2.01 -1.60
N ALA A 56 -5.40 1.30 -2.73
CA ALA A 56 -6.54 0.52 -3.23
C ALA A 56 -6.99 -0.56 -2.24
N LEU A 57 -6.06 -1.22 -1.56
CA LEU A 57 -6.34 -2.25 -0.55
C LEU A 57 -7.19 -1.75 0.62
N PRO A 58 -6.77 -0.73 1.41
CA PRO A 58 -7.58 -0.25 2.52
C PRO A 58 -8.89 0.41 2.06
N ILE A 59 -8.93 1.06 0.90
CA ILE A 59 -10.17 1.64 0.36
C ILE A 59 -11.17 0.54 0.03
N SER A 60 -10.76 -0.47 -0.75
CA SER A 60 -11.62 -1.62 -1.07
C SER A 60 -12.00 -2.42 0.18
N GLY A 61 -11.06 -2.60 1.12
CA GLY A 61 -11.32 -3.25 2.41
C GLY A 61 -12.34 -2.50 3.26
N TYR A 62 -12.29 -1.17 3.28
CA TYR A 62 -13.26 -0.31 3.95
C TYR A 62 -14.65 -0.48 3.33
N VAL A 63 -14.76 -0.47 1.99
CA VAL A 63 -16.04 -0.73 1.31
C VAL A 63 -16.61 -2.10 1.70
N ILE A 64 -15.79 -3.16 1.69
CA ILE A 64 -16.23 -4.49 2.13
C ILE A 64 -16.72 -4.46 3.58
N TRP A 65 -15.98 -3.80 4.48
CA TRP A 65 -16.30 -3.71 5.91
C TRP A 65 -17.62 -2.97 6.18
N VAL A 66 -17.90 -1.90 5.42
CA VAL A 66 -19.15 -1.14 5.49
C VAL A 66 -20.37 -2.01 5.15
N TRP A 67 -20.26 -2.92 4.19
CA TRP A 67 -21.35 -3.85 3.84
C TRP A 67 -21.51 -4.97 4.88
N MET A 68 -20.46 -5.33 5.62
CA MET A 68 -20.56 -6.36 6.67
C MET A 68 -21.32 -5.88 7.91
N ASP A 69 -21.57 -4.57 8.03
CA ASP A 69 -22.27 -3.93 9.15
C ASP A 69 -21.67 -4.28 10.52
N VAL A 70 -20.33 -4.40 10.57
CA VAL A 70 -19.55 -4.72 11.77
C VAL A 70 -19.02 -3.43 12.41
N SER A 71 -18.76 -3.46 13.73
CA SER A 71 -18.07 -2.39 14.44
C SER A 71 -16.83 -1.90 13.69
N MET A 72 -16.68 -0.57 13.61
CA MET A 72 -15.54 0.13 13.02
C MET A 72 -14.54 0.60 14.09
N ASP A 73 -14.50 -0.10 15.23
CA ASP A 73 -13.59 0.20 16.32
C ASP A 73 -12.16 -0.29 16.02
N VAL A 74 -11.24 0.65 16.09
CA VAL A 74 -9.81 0.45 15.90
C VAL A 74 -9.15 0.38 17.27
N PHE A 75 -8.85 -0.84 17.70
CA PHE A 75 -8.22 -1.18 18.99
C PHE A 75 -8.94 -0.61 20.23
N GLY A 76 -10.21 -0.23 20.11
CA GLY A 76 -10.98 0.40 21.21
C GLY A 76 -10.55 1.83 21.55
N VAL A 77 -9.66 2.43 20.75
CA VAL A 77 -9.15 3.81 20.97
C VAL A 77 -9.83 4.81 20.03
N LEU A 78 -10.22 4.36 18.83
CA LEU A 78 -10.82 5.18 17.80
C LEU A 78 -11.96 4.42 17.12
N SER A 79 -13.10 5.07 16.92
CA SER A 79 -14.18 4.54 16.08
C SER A 79 -14.23 5.34 14.79
N LEU A 80 -14.08 4.68 13.64
CA LEU A 80 -14.17 5.37 12.35
C LEU A 80 -15.64 5.65 11.98
N PRO A 81 -15.94 6.83 11.43
CA PRO A 81 -17.28 7.11 10.94
C PRO A 81 -17.60 6.24 9.72
N ARG A 82 -18.87 5.87 9.60
CA ARG A 82 -19.42 5.28 8.38
C ARG A 82 -19.59 6.40 7.34
N LEU A 83 -18.76 6.39 6.30
CA LEU A 83 -18.72 7.37 5.23
C LEU A 83 -19.60 6.96 4.03
N LEU A 84 -20.03 5.70 3.99
CA LEU A 84 -20.82 5.11 2.91
C LEU A 84 -22.01 4.34 3.49
N THR A 85 -23.18 4.52 2.90
CA THR A 85 -24.37 3.74 3.19
C THR A 85 -24.63 2.81 2.01
N PRO A 86 -24.47 1.48 2.18
CA PRO A 86 -24.72 0.53 1.12
C PRO A 86 -26.23 0.41 0.83
N PRO A 87 -26.64 0.18 -0.42
CA PRO A 87 -28.04 -0.13 -0.72
C PRO A 87 -28.42 -1.51 -0.13
N GLU A 88 -29.65 -1.65 0.35
CA GLU A 88 -30.12 -2.87 1.03
C GLU A 88 -30.14 -4.09 0.09
N ASP A 89 -30.50 -3.90 -1.18
CA ASP A 89 -30.66 -4.98 -2.17
C ASP A 89 -29.58 -4.99 -3.27
N ASP A 90 -28.45 -4.30 -3.07
CA ASP A 90 -27.36 -4.24 -4.06
C ASP A 90 -25.98 -4.62 -3.48
N GLU A 91 -25.49 -5.77 -3.93
CA GLU A 91 -24.22 -6.35 -3.54
C GLU A 91 -23.10 -6.11 -4.56
N SER A 92 -23.40 -5.44 -5.68
CA SER A 92 -22.44 -5.20 -6.76
C SER A 92 -21.20 -4.43 -6.27
N GLY A 93 -21.40 -3.44 -5.41
CA GLY A 93 -20.34 -2.65 -4.79
C GLY A 93 -19.40 -3.49 -3.93
N ARG A 94 -19.96 -4.35 -3.06
CA ARG A 94 -19.17 -5.28 -2.24
C ARG A 94 -18.42 -6.29 -3.09
N ALA A 95 -19.07 -6.86 -4.10
CA ALA A 95 -18.45 -7.84 -4.99
C ALA A 95 -17.25 -7.24 -5.74
N LEU A 96 -17.42 -6.04 -6.31
CA LEU A 96 -16.34 -5.32 -6.98
C LEU A 96 -15.19 -5.03 -6.00
N ALA A 97 -15.50 -4.49 -4.82
CA ALA A 97 -14.50 -4.19 -3.81
C ALA A 97 -13.73 -5.45 -3.39
N TRP A 98 -14.39 -6.59 -3.25
CA TRP A 98 -13.76 -7.87 -2.96
C TRP A 98 -12.77 -8.30 -4.05
N TYR A 99 -13.17 -8.25 -5.32
CA TYR A 99 -12.27 -8.60 -6.42
C TYR A 99 -11.06 -7.65 -6.49
N VAL A 100 -11.29 -6.35 -6.33
CA VAL A 100 -10.22 -5.34 -6.27
C VAL A 100 -9.27 -5.68 -5.12
N HIS A 101 -9.78 -5.92 -3.91
CA HIS A 101 -8.97 -6.21 -2.74
C HIS A 101 -8.15 -7.50 -2.91
N TYR A 102 -8.78 -8.56 -3.39
CA TYR A 102 -8.16 -9.86 -3.61
C TYR A 102 -7.00 -9.78 -4.61
N TRP A 103 -7.25 -9.23 -5.80
CA TRP A 103 -6.23 -9.13 -6.84
C TRP A 103 -5.16 -8.10 -6.50
N ALA A 104 -5.53 -6.94 -5.94
CA ALA A 104 -4.55 -5.95 -5.50
C ALA A 104 -3.60 -6.52 -4.44
N GLY A 105 -4.10 -7.37 -3.53
CA GLY A 105 -3.30 -8.03 -2.50
C GLY A 105 -2.24 -8.95 -3.11
N TRP A 106 -2.66 -9.84 -4.01
CA TRP A 106 -1.74 -10.75 -4.71
C TRP A 106 -0.73 -10.01 -5.59
N THR A 107 -1.17 -8.97 -6.31
CA THR A 107 -0.27 -8.13 -7.11
C THR A 107 0.75 -7.42 -6.23
N LEU A 108 0.34 -6.88 -5.08
CA LEU A 108 1.24 -6.21 -4.15
C LEU A 108 2.28 -7.19 -3.58
N VAL A 109 1.88 -8.41 -3.21
CA VAL A 109 2.80 -9.45 -2.74
C VAL A 109 3.86 -9.77 -3.80
N LEU A 110 3.44 -9.99 -5.05
CA LEU A 110 4.38 -10.25 -6.15
C LEU A 110 5.36 -9.09 -6.35
N LEU A 111 4.88 -7.85 -6.39
CA LEU A 111 5.73 -6.67 -6.56
C LEU A 111 6.66 -6.46 -5.37
N ALA A 112 6.20 -6.71 -4.15
CA ALA A 112 7.02 -6.61 -2.95
C ALA A 112 8.17 -7.63 -2.98
N LEU A 113 7.89 -8.89 -3.38
CA LEU A 113 8.93 -9.90 -3.56
C LEU A 113 9.97 -9.49 -4.61
N LEU A 114 9.51 -8.99 -5.77
CA LEU A 114 10.40 -8.49 -6.82
C LEU A 114 11.24 -7.29 -6.33
N HIS A 115 10.61 -6.37 -5.60
CA HIS A 115 11.28 -5.19 -5.05
C HIS A 115 12.36 -5.57 -4.03
N VAL A 116 12.05 -6.46 -3.09
CA VAL A 116 13.01 -6.97 -2.10
C VAL A 116 14.15 -7.72 -2.79
N SER A 117 13.83 -8.55 -3.79
CA SER A 117 14.83 -9.27 -4.58
C SER A 117 15.78 -8.32 -5.32
N ALA A 118 15.25 -7.24 -5.90
CA ALA A 118 16.06 -6.20 -6.53
C ALA A 118 16.96 -5.50 -5.49
N ALA A 119 16.42 -5.13 -4.32
CA ALA A 119 17.21 -4.52 -3.25
C ALA A 119 18.35 -5.44 -2.77
N MET A 120 18.08 -6.74 -2.62
CA MET A 120 19.09 -7.75 -2.26
C MET A 120 20.16 -7.90 -3.35
N TRP A 121 19.76 -7.87 -4.62
CA TRP A 121 20.70 -7.87 -5.74
C TRP A 121 21.61 -6.64 -5.74
N HIS A 122 21.06 -5.45 -5.49
CA HIS A 122 21.84 -4.23 -5.33
C HIS A 122 22.81 -4.31 -4.15
N GLN A 123 22.37 -4.86 -3.01
CA GLN A 123 23.19 -4.97 -1.81
C GLN A 123 24.37 -5.94 -1.96
N TRP A 124 24.14 -7.14 -2.47
CA TRP A 124 25.15 -8.20 -2.42
C TRP A 124 25.92 -8.39 -3.73
N ILE A 125 25.29 -8.13 -4.87
CA ILE A 125 25.86 -8.38 -6.20
C ILE A 125 26.41 -7.08 -6.78
N ARG A 126 25.60 -6.03 -6.94
CA ARG A 126 26.11 -4.73 -7.43
C ARG A 126 26.98 -4.01 -6.40
N ARG A 127 26.65 -4.14 -5.12
CA ARG A 127 27.34 -3.45 -4.00
C ARG A 127 27.44 -1.94 -4.22
N ASP A 128 26.40 -1.34 -4.79
CA ASP A 128 26.39 0.07 -5.20
C ASP A 128 25.92 1.04 -4.10
N GLY A 129 25.80 0.55 -2.86
CA GLY A 129 25.41 1.37 -1.72
C GLY A 129 23.94 1.79 -1.69
N LEU A 130 23.10 1.31 -2.62
CA LEU A 130 21.70 1.75 -2.76
C LEU A 130 20.91 1.72 -1.43
N ILE A 131 21.06 0.65 -0.64
CA ILE A 131 20.35 0.52 0.64
C ILE A 131 20.85 1.57 1.65
N ARG A 132 22.16 1.84 1.67
CA ARG A 132 22.76 2.83 2.56
C ARG A 132 22.19 4.22 2.30
N ASP A 133 22.03 4.60 1.02
CA ASP A 133 21.49 5.90 0.62
C ASP A 133 20.01 6.08 0.98
N ARG A 134 19.30 5.00 1.34
CA ARG A 134 17.88 5.01 1.73
C ARG A 134 17.66 4.89 3.24
N MET A 135 18.71 4.66 4.01
CA MET A 135 18.67 4.55 5.48
C MET A 135 19.10 5.84 6.20
N VAL A 136 19.42 6.90 5.46
CA VAL A 136 19.83 8.23 5.95
C VAL A 136 18.73 9.23 5.64
#